data_AF-A0A9N9FMM9-F1
#
_entry.id   AF-A0A9N9FMM9-F1
#
_cell.length_a   1.000
_cell.length_b   1.000
_cell.length_c   1.000
_cell.angle_alpha   90.00
_cell.angle_beta   90.00
_cell.angle_gamma   90.00
#
_symmetry.space_group_name_H-M   'P 1'
#
loop_
_entity.id
_entity.type
_entity.pdbx_description
1 polymer ?
#
loop_
_entity_poly.entity_id
_entity_poly.type
_entity_poly.pdbx_seq_one_letter_code
_entity_poly.pdbx_strand_id
1 'polypeptide(L)'
;MIKPKTQLKALPLSNASEKLPPLRLPKGFTDSTKEAINKLRDQLRYYAVVDIRSQKFLITKNDIVIAHRLRDVNVGDELRLNRVLELGSKDYTIKGQPFVSEAFYNIKATVLEQPK
;
A
#
# COMPACT_ATOMS: atom_id res chain seq x y z
N MET A 1 -10.70 -26.58 -10.88
CA MET A 1 -10.50 -25.33 -11.63
C MET A 1 -9.65 -24.39 -10.77
N ILE A 2 -8.33 -24.39 -10.99
CA ILE A 2 -7.33 -23.86 -10.05
C ILE A 2 -6.93 -22.47 -10.55
N LYS A 3 -7.19 -21.44 -9.74
CA LYS A 3 -6.91 -20.05 -10.13
C LYS A 3 -5.40 -19.79 -10.07
N PRO A 4 -4.81 -19.10 -11.06
CA PRO A 4 -3.40 -18.74 -11.07
C PRO A 4 -3.08 -17.65 -10.05
N LYS A 5 -1.87 -17.67 -9.49
CA LYS A 5 -1.46 -17.00 -8.26
C LYS A 5 -0.11 -16.27 -8.49
N THR A 6 0.01 -14.97 -8.16
CA THR A 6 1.20 -14.12 -8.43
C THR A 6 1.69 -13.40 -7.17
N GLN A 7 2.98 -13.48 -6.87
CA GLN A 7 3.64 -13.00 -5.63
C GLN A 7 4.49 -11.73 -5.83
N LEU A 8 4.73 -10.89 -4.79
CA LEU A 8 5.35 -9.54 -4.89
C LEU A 8 6.26 -9.16 -3.67
N LYS A 9 7.37 -8.38 -3.83
CA LYS A 9 8.27 -7.91 -2.71
C LYS A 9 8.72 -6.44 -2.88
N ALA A 10 9.06 -5.70 -1.80
CA ALA A 10 9.41 -4.26 -1.84
C ALA A 10 10.80 -3.91 -1.23
N LEU A 11 11.54 -2.99 -1.86
CA LEU A 11 12.88 -2.50 -1.46
C LEU A 11 12.84 -1.06 -0.89
N PRO A 12 13.84 -0.62 -0.08
CA PRO A 12 13.86 0.72 0.53
C PRO A 12 14.46 1.79 -0.40
N LEU A 13 13.87 2.99 -0.39
CA LEU A 13 14.38 4.17 -1.11
C LEU A 13 15.38 4.92 -0.23
N SER A 14 16.62 5.03 -0.70
CA SER A 14 17.69 5.85 -0.12
C SER A 14 17.69 7.28 -0.68
N ASN A 15 17.85 8.25 0.22
CA ASN A 15 18.44 9.58 0.09
C ASN A 15 18.30 10.34 -1.26
N ALA A 16 17.34 11.26 -1.32
CA ALA A 16 17.47 12.48 -2.12
C ALA A 16 16.68 13.63 -1.44
N SER A 17 17.40 14.69 -1.14
CA SER A 17 16.90 15.98 -0.67
C SER A 17 16.12 16.67 -1.80
N GLU A 18 14.89 16.24 -2.07
CA GLU A 18 13.92 17.05 -2.79
C GLU A 18 12.83 17.45 -1.80
N LYS A 19 12.68 18.75 -1.58
CA LYS A 19 11.64 19.33 -0.74
C LYS A 19 10.28 18.82 -1.22
N LEU A 20 9.74 17.84 -0.51
CA LEU A 20 8.38 17.36 -0.69
C LEU A 20 7.43 18.56 -0.69
N PRO A 21 6.51 18.69 -1.67
CA PRO A 21 5.52 19.75 -1.64
C PRO A 21 4.76 19.71 -0.31
N PRO A 22 4.36 20.86 0.26
CA PRO A 22 3.60 20.87 1.48
C PRO A 22 2.34 20.03 1.27
N LEU A 23 2.19 19.00 2.10
CA LEU A 23 1.02 18.12 2.11
C LEU A 23 -0.23 19.01 2.20
N ARG A 24 -0.96 19.16 1.09
CA ARG A 24 -2.29 19.76 1.09
C ARG A 24 -3.21 18.78 1.82
N LEU A 25 -3.25 18.90 3.14
CA LEU A 25 -4.18 18.16 3.97
C LEU A 25 -5.60 18.52 3.52
N PRO A 26 -6.48 17.55 3.25
CA PRO A 26 -7.88 17.82 2.96
C PRO A 26 -8.49 18.69 4.07
N LYS A 27 -9.35 19.66 3.73
CA LYS A 27 -10.10 20.41 4.74
C LYS A 27 -10.95 19.43 5.56
N GLY A 28 -10.72 19.35 6.88
CA GLY A 28 -11.46 18.46 7.78
C GLY A 28 -10.61 17.66 8.77
N PHE A 29 -9.29 17.72 8.69
CA PHE A 29 -8.41 17.05 9.66
C PHE A 29 -8.22 17.91 10.92
N THR A 30 -8.69 17.40 12.07
CA THR A 30 -8.42 17.99 13.39
C THR A 30 -6.93 17.87 13.72
N ASP A 31 -6.43 18.73 14.62
CA ASP A 31 -5.03 18.67 15.06
C ASP A 31 -4.70 17.34 15.73
N SER A 32 -5.64 16.77 16.50
CA SER A 32 -5.53 15.42 17.05
C SER A 32 -5.37 14.33 15.97
N THR A 33 -6.00 14.49 14.80
CA THR A 33 -5.84 13.54 13.68
C THR A 33 -4.46 13.68 13.05
N LYS A 34 -3.93 14.90 12.92
CA LYS A 34 -2.57 15.12 12.41
C LYS A 34 -1.52 14.49 13.32
N GLU A 35 -1.68 14.65 14.64
CA GLU A 35 -0.82 14.00 15.63
C GLU A 35 -0.86 12.48 15.53
N ALA A 36 -2.06 11.90 15.40
CA ALA A 36 -2.22 10.45 15.24
C ALA A 36 -1.53 9.94 13.95
N ILE A 37 -1.61 10.69 12.85
CA ILE A 37 -0.91 10.34 11.59
C ILE A 37 0.61 10.38 11.77
N ASN A 38 1.13 11.37 12.49
CA ASN A 38 2.57 11.43 12.78
C ASN A 38 3.00 10.25 13.66
N LYS A 39 2.24 9.94 14.73
CA LYS A 39 2.51 8.77 15.58
C LYS A 39 2.42 7.45 14.82
N LEU A 40 1.56 7.34 13.81
CA LEU A 40 1.53 6.20 12.90
C LEU A 40 2.83 6.12 12.09
N ARG A 41 3.35 7.24 11.56
CA ARG A 41 4.60 7.27 10.78
C ARG A 41 5.85 6.88 11.59
N ASP A 42 5.81 6.99 12.91
CA ASP A 42 6.92 6.60 13.78
C ASP A 42 6.92 5.10 14.12
N GLN A 43 5.88 4.36 13.72
CA GLN A 43 5.77 2.93 14.01
C GLN A 43 6.72 2.07 13.16
N LEU A 44 7.17 0.96 13.71
CA LEU A 44 8.12 0.05 13.03
C LEU A 44 7.44 -0.91 12.04
N ARG A 45 6.16 -1.23 12.26
CA ARG A 45 5.44 -2.27 11.51
C ARG A 45 4.11 -1.74 11.01
N TYR A 46 3.85 -1.99 9.74
CA TYR A 46 2.63 -1.58 9.07
C TYR A 46 1.94 -2.75 8.41
N TYR A 47 0.62 -2.69 8.35
CA TYR A 47 -0.20 -3.53 7.50
C TYR A 47 -1.06 -2.64 6.60
N ALA A 48 -1.47 -3.19 5.47
CA ALA A 48 -2.46 -2.58 4.61
C ALA A 48 -3.49 -3.62 4.17
N VAL A 49 -4.73 -3.18 3.98
CA VAL A 49 -5.75 -3.95 3.28
C VAL A 49 -5.89 -3.35 1.89
N VAL A 50 -5.52 -4.10 0.86
CA VAL A 50 -5.53 -3.66 -0.53
C VAL A 50 -6.59 -4.40 -1.34
N ASP A 51 -7.20 -3.72 -2.30
CA ASP A 51 -8.11 -4.29 -3.29
C ASP A 51 -7.36 -4.51 -4.61
N ILE A 52 -7.12 -5.78 -4.95
CA ILE A 52 -6.55 -6.18 -6.23
C ILE A 52 -7.64 -6.93 -7.00
N ARG A 53 -8.18 -6.30 -8.05
CA ARG A 53 -9.20 -6.88 -8.93
C ARG A 53 -10.44 -7.40 -8.17
N SER A 54 -10.97 -6.59 -7.26
CA SER A 54 -12.15 -6.89 -6.43
C SER A 54 -11.92 -7.98 -5.38
N GLN A 55 -10.66 -8.26 -5.04
CA GLN A 55 -10.29 -9.14 -3.95
C GLN A 55 -9.45 -8.38 -2.93
N LYS A 56 -9.80 -8.53 -1.66
CA LYS A 56 -9.13 -7.87 -0.55
C LYS A 56 -7.98 -8.73 -0.04
N PHE A 57 -6.82 -8.12 0.15
CA PHE A 57 -5.64 -8.77 0.70
C PHE A 57 -5.14 -7.96 1.90
N LEU A 58 -4.95 -8.64 3.03
CA LEU A 58 -4.19 -8.10 4.15
C LEU A 58 -2.72 -8.38 3.87
N ILE A 59 -1.90 -7.32 3.83
CA ILE A 59 -0.49 -7.40 3.48
C ILE A 59 0.38 -6.64 4.47
N THR A 60 1.60 -7.10 4.64
CA THR A 60 2.70 -6.43 5.33
C THR A 60 3.93 -6.34 4.42
N LYS A 61 4.99 -5.67 4.88
CA LYS A 61 6.22 -5.53 4.08
C LYS A 61 6.85 -6.90 3.84
N ASN A 62 7.17 -7.18 2.57
CA ASN A 62 7.71 -8.45 2.08
C ASN A 62 6.73 -9.62 2.06
N ASP A 63 5.43 -9.37 2.23
CA ASP A 63 4.44 -10.41 2.05
C ASP A 63 4.24 -10.78 0.60
N ILE A 64 4.01 -12.06 0.42
CA ILE A 64 3.72 -12.70 -0.83
C ILE A 64 2.20 -12.87 -0.90
N VAL A 65 1.57 -12.11 -1.79
CA VAL A 65 0.16 -12.29 -2.10
C VAL A 65 -0.02 -13.13 -3.33
N ILE A 66 -1.26 -13.49 -3.58
CA ILE A 66 -1.63 -14.35 -4.67
C ILE A 66 -2.95 -13.80 -5.20
N ALA A 67 -2.87 -13.06 -6.30
CA ALA A 67 -4.01 -12.45 -6.93
C ALA A 67 -4.46 -13.22 -8.18
N HIS A 68 -5.68 -12.95 -8.64
CA HIS A 68 -6.09 -13.35 -9.98
C HIS A 68 -5.17 -12.76 -11.04
N ARG A 69 -5.09 -13.44 -12.20
CA ARG A 69 -4.30 -12.99 -13.36
C ARG A 69 -4.56 -11.52 -13.70
N LEU A 70 -3.51 -10.72 -13.67
CA LEU A 70 -3.50 -9.35 -14.15
C LEU A 70 -3.26 -9.34 -15.67
N ARG A 71 -3.81 -8.34 -16.36
CA ARG A 71 -3.56 -8.12 -17.80
C ARG A 71 -2.34 -7.21 -17.93
N ASP A 72 -1.58 -7.36 -19.01
CA ASP A 72 -0.51 -6.43 -19.39
C ASP A 72 0.57 -6.24 -18.32
N VAL A 73 0.89 -7.32 -17.59
CA VAL A 73 2.01 -7.37 -16.65
C VAL A 73 2.93 -8.51 -17.05
N ASN A 74 4.23 -8.35 -16.82
CA ASN A 74 5.25 -9.37 -16.99
C ASN A 74 5.94 -9.67 -15.66
N VAL A 75 6.58 -10.83 -15.57
CA VAL A 75 7.44 -11.17 -14.44
C VAL A 75 8.58 -10.15 -14.36
N GLY A 76 8.76 -9.55 -13.18
CA GLY A 76 9.71 -8.48 -12.91
C GLY A 76 9.08 -7.09 -12.80
N ASP A 77 7.85 -6.89 -13.28
CA ASP A 77 7.21 -5.58 -13.27
C ASP A 77 6.88 -5.10 -11.85
N GLU A 78 7.12 -3.81 -11.58
CA GLU A 78 6.73 -3.18 -10.32
C GLU A 78 5.35 -2.52 -10.45
N LEU A 79 4.40 -2.99 -9.64
CA LEU A 79 3.04 -2.51 -9.58
C LEU A 79 2.86 -1.60 -8.36
N ARG A 80 2.27 -0.43 -8.58
CA ARG A 80 1.84 0.47 -7.50
C ARG A 80 0.41 0.11 -7.10
N LEU A 81 0.21 -0.26 -5.83
CA LEU A 81 -1.10 -0.59 -5.30
C LEU A 81 -1.82 0.69 -4.86
N ASN A 82 -2.72 1.21 -5.70
CA ASN A 82 -3.45 2.46 -5.47
C ASN A 82 -4.84 2.29 -4.83
N ARG A 83 -5.33 1.05 -4.69
CA ARG A 83 -6.62 0.75 -4.07
C ARG A 83 -6.42 0.21 -2.66
N VAL A 84 -6.01 1.08 -1.76
CA VAL A 84 -5.83 0.75 -0.33
C VAL A 84 -7.12 1.09 0.43
N LEU A 85 -7.74 0.09 1.06
CA LEU A 85 -8.94 0.23 1.87
C LEU A 85 -8.60 0.68 3.30
N GLU A 86 -7.51 0.15 3.85
CA GLU A 86 -7.08 0.38 5.22
C GLU A 86 -5.55 0.36 5.29
N LEU A 87 -4.98 1.26 6.06
CA LEU A 87 -3.56 1.28 6.40
C LEU A 87 -3.45 1.39 7.91
N GLY A 88 -2.65 0.55 8.55
CA GLY A 88 -2.51 0.61 10.00
C GLY A 88 -1.18 0.11 10.51
N SER A 89 -1.02 0.28 11.80
CA SER A 89 0.04 -0.26 12.63
C SER A 89 -0.61 -0.90 13.87
N LYS A 90 0.19 -1.18 14.89
CA LYS A 90 -0.28 -1.79 16.14
C LYS A 90 -1.34 -0.94 16.84
N ASP A 91 -1.09 0.37 16.91
CA ASP A 91 -1.87 1.28 17.76
C ASP A 91 -2.72 2.30 16.96
N TYR A 92 -2.53 2.36 15.64
CA TYR A 92 -3.17 3.37 14.78
C TYR A 92 -3.63 2.78 13.46
N THR A 93 -4.83 3.17 13.01
CA THR A 93 -5.41 2.71 11.75
C THR A 93 -6.08 3.87 11.02
N ILE A 94 -5.82 3.98 9.72
CA ILE A 94 -6.47 4.89 8.78
C ILE A 94 -7.37 4.03 7.88
N LYS A 95 -8.68 4.29 7.91
CA LYS A 95 -9.65 3.65 7.02
C LYS A 95 -10.03 4.61 5.89
N GLY A 96 -10.07 4.07 4.67
CA GLY A 96 -10.51 4.78 3.48
C GLY A 96 -12.04 4.91 3.41
N GLN A 97 -12.50 5.95 2.72
CA GLN A 97 -13.90 6.14 2.35
C GLN A 97 -13.97 6.66 0.91
N PRO A 98 -13.94 5.78 -0.13
CA PRO A 98 -13.83 4.33 -0.10
C PRO A 98 -12.39 3.79 0.00
N PHE A 99 -11.39 4.59 -0.38
CA PHE A 99 -9.97 4.24 -0.32
C PHE A 99 -9.19 5.29 0.47
N VAL A 100 -8.05 4.89 1.04
CA VAL A 100 -7.10 5.80 1.68
C VAL A 100 -6.45 6.63 0.58
N SER A 101 -6.22 7.92 0.84
CA SER A 101 -5.53 8.79 -0.11
C SER A 101 -4.09 8.32 -0.34
N GLU A 102 -3.66 8.27 -1.61
CA GLU A 102 -2.29 7.94 -2.02
C GLU A 102 -1.22 8.87 -1.41
N ALA A 103 -1.60 10.04 -0.87
CA ALA A 103 -0.67 10.92 -0.16
C ALA A 103 -0.13 10.32 1.15
N PHE A 104 -0.80 9.29 1.69
CA PHE A 104 -0.41 8.68 2.96
C PHE A 104 0.44 7.41 2.82
N TYR A 105 0.60 6.88 1.61
CA TYR A 105 1.31 5.62 1.41
C TYR A 105 2.02 5.52 0.06
N ASN A 106 3.02 4.66 0.01
CA ASN A 106 3.66 4.23 -1.23
C ASN A 106 3.88 2.72 -1.17
N ILE A 107 2.90 1.95 -1.66
CA ILE A 107 2.93 0.48 -1.62
C ILE A 107 3.25 -0.01 -3.04
N LYS A 108 4.39 -0.70 -3.14
CA LYS A 108 4.93 -1.26 -4.37
C LYS A 108 5.00 -2.77 -4.26
N ALA A 109 4.85 -3.43 -5.40
CA ALA A 109 4.71 -4.87 -5.44
C ALA A 109 5.25 -5.42 -6.78
N THR A 110 6.28 -6.26 -6.75
CA THR A 110 6.99 -6.77 -7.95
C THR A 110 6.55 -8.15 -8.46
N VAL A 111 6.03 -8.29 -9.67
CA VAL A 111 5.49 -9.56 -10.22
C VAL A 111 6.54 -10.67 -10.19
N LEU A 112 6.39 -11.66 -9.32
CA LEU A 112 7.34 -12.77 -9.20
C LEU A 112 7.02 -13.93 -10.15
N GLU A 113 5.73 -14.23 -10.36
CA GLU A 113 5.31 -15.36 -11.20
C GLU A 113 3.96 -15.06 -11.85
N GLN A 114 3.82 -15.45 -13.13
CA GLN A 114 2.54 -15.44 -13.82
C GLN A 114 2.40 -16.72 -14.64
N PRO A 115 1.54 -17.66 -14.21
CA PRO A 115 1.31 -18.87 -14.98
C PRO A 115 0.56 -18.54 -16.28
N LYS A 116 0.88 -19.29 -17.34
CA LYS A 116 0.36 -19.10 -18.70
C LYS A 116 -1.14 -19.38 -18.80
#